data_AF-A0A9D2D631-F1
#
_entry.id   AF-A0A9D2D631-F1
#
_cell.length_a   1.000
_cell.length_b   1.000
_cell.length_c   1.000
_cell.angle_alpha   90.00
_cell.angle_beta   90.00
_cell.angle_gamma   90.00
#
_symmetry.space_group_name_H-M   'P 1'
#
loop_
_entity.id
_entity.type
_entity.pdbx_description
1 polymer ?
#
loop_
_entity_poly.entity_id
_entity_poly.type
_entity_poly.pdbx_seq_one_letter_code
_entity_poly.pdbx_strand_id
1 'polypeptide(L)'
;MNELSLSLRGNFFFRPAVLINGERVRVRRVSGGYACKYATDLCAVRVEVCRFFELNAPFWLPVALLFMVLGCFGIFAPSYDKKCFAPDLCFEVTVPGKSEVTLTFCPPVEGMRAAEFASSSPYYEHSDVWYTDAQAKRRAKILRIVRAVMVVAALVAAGLIAALLLR
;
A
#
# COMPACT_ATOMS: atom_id res chain seq x y z
N MET A 1 -14.36 -17.02 24.17
CA MET A 1 -14.29 -16.16 22.97
C MET A 1 -12.91 -15.54 22.94
N ASN A 2 -12.14 -15.81 21.89
CA ASN A 2 -10.77 -15.34 21.79
C ASN A 2 -10.76 -13.98 21.07
N GLU A 3 -9.88 -13.08 21.48
CA GLU A 3 -9.74 -11.72 20.96
C GLU A 3 -8.27 -11.44 20.66
N LEU A 4 -7.98 -11.12 19.41
CA LEU A 4 -6.69 -10.60 18.97
C LEU A 4 -6.77 -9.08 18.84
N SER A 5 -5.90 -8.37 19.56
CA SER A 5 -5.68 -6.94 19.39
C SER A 5 -4.37 -6.72 18.64
N LEU A 6 -4.45 -6.25 17.39
CA LEU A 6 -3.30 -5.98 16.55
C LEU A 6 -3.06 -4.47 16.45
N SER A 7 -1.83 -4.06 16.76
CA SER A 7 -1.35 -2.68 16.64
C SER A 7 -0.22 -2.60 15.62
N LEU A 8 -0.40 -1.82 14.57
CA LEU A 8 0.59 -1.52 13.55
C LEU A 8 1.18 -0.13 13.85
N ARG A 9 2.47 -0.06 14.18
CA ARG A 9 3.18 1.16 14.59
C ARG A 9 4.39 1.44 13.70
N GLY A 10 4.87 2.67 13.75
CA GLY A 10 6.04 3.13 13.00
C GLY A 10 5.66 4.09 11.87
N ASN A 11 6.68 4.67 11.25
CA ASN A 11 6.50 5.66 10.20
C ASN A 11 6.45 4.98 8.82
N PHE A 12 5.33 4.35 8.52
CA PHE A 12 5.11 3.73 7.21
C PHE A 12 4.28 4.63 6.29
N PHE A 13 4.70 4.69 5.03
CA PHE A 13 4.27 5.59 3.97
C PHE A 13 3.06 5.05 3.19
N PHE A 14 2.34 4.08 3.75
CA PHE A 14 1.23 3.41 3.07
C PHE A 14 0.06 3.11 4.00
N ARG A 15 -1.09 2.75 3.40
CA ARG A 15 -2.25 2.22 4.13
C ARG A 15 -2.18 0.69 4.10
N PRO A 16 -1.98 0.01 5.25
CA PRO A 16 -1.88 -1.43 5.29
C PRO A 16 -3.27 -2.05 5.13
N ALA A 17 -3.31 -3.19 4.43
CA ALA A 17 -4.42 -4.11 4.49
C ALA A 17 -4.00 -5.29 5.38
N VAL A 18 -4.84 -5.61 6.34
CA VAL A 18 -4.64 -6.77 7.22
C VAL A 18 -5.63 -7.84 6.78
N LEU A 19 -5.13 -9.04 6.52
CA LEU A 19 -5.93 -10.23 6.30
C LEU A 19 -5.72 -11.16 7.49
N ILE A 20 -6.80 -11.70 8.04
CA ILE A 20 -6.77 -12.71 9.09
C ILE A 20 -7.48 -13.94 8.55
N ASN A 21 -6.76 -15.07 8.49
CA ASN A 21 -7.21 -16.31 7.85
C ASN A 21 -7.73 -16.10 6.40
N GLY A 22 -7.09 -15.19 5.65
CA GLY A 22 -7.48 -14.84 4.28
C GLY A 22 -8.61 -13.81 4.17
N GLU A 23 -9.28 -13.44 5.27
CA GLU A 23 -10.34 -12.43 5.26
C GLU A 23 -9.81 -11.05 5.60
N ARG A 24 -10.21 -10.03 4.83
CA ARG A 24 -9.77 -8.66 5.05
C ARG A 24 -10.46 -8.05 6.27
N VAL A 25 -9.67 -7.64 7.27
CA VAL A 25 -10.16 -6.99 8.49
C VAL A 25 -10.05 -5.47 8.37
N ARG A 26 -11.06 -4.76 8.88
CA ARG A 26 -11.07 -3.29 8.90
C ARG A 26 -10.08 -2.78 9.95
N VAL A 27 -9.08 -2.03 9.49
CA VAL A 27 -8.12 -1.32 10.34
C VAL A 27 -8.56 0.11 10.61
N ARG A 28 -8.45 0.56 11.87
CA ARG A 28 -8.72 1.94 12.29
C ARG A 28 -7.41 2.70 12.45
N ARG A 29 -7.35 3.94 11.96
CA ARG A 29 -6.19 4.81 12.16
C ARG A 29 -6.16 5.30 13.62
N VAL A 30 -5.00 5.21 14.24
CA VAL A 30 -4.72 5.66 15.61
C VAL A 30 -3.47 6.54 15.63
N SER A 31 -3.19 7.21 16.74
CA SER A 31 -1.96 7.99 16.88
C SER A 31 -0.74 7.07 16.68
N GLY A 32 0.13 7.42 15.73
CA GLY A 32 1.33 6.63 15.43
C GLY A 32 1.14 5.36 14.61
N GLY A 33 -0.06 5.10 14.04
CA GLY A 33 -0.27 3.97 13.12
C GLY A 33 -1.72 3.52 12.94
N TYR A 34 -1.94 2.20 12.98
CA TYR A 34 -3.26 1.57 12.79
C TYR A 34 -3.48 0.50 13.85
N ALA A 35 -4.74 0.24 14.19
CA ALA A 35 -5.10 -0.84 15.09
C ALA A 35 -6.35 -1.57 14.58
N CYS A 36 -6.44 -2.86 14.87
CA CYS A 36 -7.68 -3.62 14.72
C CYS A 36 -7.84 -4.60 15.87
N LYS A 37 -9.11 -4.98 16.08
CA LYS A 37 -9.50 -6.03 17.01
C LYS A 37 -10.24 -7.08 16.22
N TYR A 38 -9.96 -8.35 16.50
CA TYR A 38 -10.56 -9.48 15.82
C TYR A 38 -10.98 -10.52 16.84
N ALA A 39 -12.27 -10.84 16.87
CA ALA A 39 -12.82 -11.90 17.70
C ALA A 39 -12.90 -13.19 16.89
N THR A 40 -12.48 -14.30 17.49
CA THR A 40 -12.50 -15.61 16.86
C THR A 40 -12.70 -16.71 17.90
N ASP A 41 -13.16 -17.88 17.45
CA ASP A 41 -13.23 -19.09 18.26
C ASP A 41 -12.01 -19.99 18.05
N LEU A 42 -11.14 -19.67 17.08
CA LEU A 42 -9.92 -20.41 16.81
C LEU A 42 -8.85 -20.11 17.87
N CYS A 43 -8.05 -21.12 18.19
CA CYS A 43 -6.91 -21.00 19.11
C CYS A 43 -5.66 -20.40 18.44
N ALA A 44 -5.60 -20.42 17.11
CA ALA A 44 -4.52 -19.83 16.34
C ALA A 44 -5.10 -19.13 15.11
N VAL A 45 -4.48 -18.00 14.73
CA VAL A 45 -4.88 -17.23 13.55
C VAL A 45 -3.67 -16.85 12.74
N ARG A 46 -3.81 -16.95 11.42
CA ARG A 46 -2.81 -16.48 10.47
C ARG A 46 -3.11 -15.03 10.10
N VAL A 47 -2.13 -14.16 10.28
CA VAL A 47 -2.22 -12.73 9.99
C VAL A 47 -1.26 -12.39 8.86
N GLU A 48 -1.80 -11.71 7.85
CA GLU A 48 -1.04 -11.20 6.71
C GLU A 48 -1.20 -9.68 6.63
N VAL A 49 -0.09 -8.97 6.49
CA VAL A 49 -0.10 -7.52 6.31
C VAL A 49 0.41 -7.20 4.93
N CYS A 50 -0.48 -6.74 4.07
CA CYS A 50 -0.20 -6.46 2.68
C CYS A 50 -0.35 -4.97 2.36
N ARG A 51 0.33 -4.53 1.31
CA ARG A 51 0.08 -3.24 0.67
C ARG A 51 -0.49 -3.47 -0.73
N PHE A 52 -1.68 -2.94 -0.98
CA PHE A 52 -2.24 -2.93 -2.33
C PHE A 52 -1.85 -1.64 -3.06
N PHE A 53 -1.24 -1.78 -4.24
CA PHE A 53 -1.00 -0.66 -5.13
C PHE A 53 -2.18 -0.44 -6.06
N GLU A 54 -2.66 0.80 -6.17
CA GLU A 54 -3.69 1.20 -7.14
C GLU A 54 -3.28 0.84 -8.58
N LEU A 55 -1.97 0.91 -8.86
CA LEU A 55 -1.41 0.53 -10.16
C LEU A 55 -1.60 -0.96 -10.47
N ASN A 56 -1.82 -1.82 -9.48
CA ASN A 56 -2.08 -3.25 -9.71
C ASN A 56 -3.54 -3.53 -10.05
N ALA A 57 -4.45 -2.58 -9.85
CA ALA A 57 -5.87 -2.73 -10.15
C ALA A 57 -6.12 -3.04 -11.65
N PRO A 58 -7.22 -3.74 -11.98
CA PRO A 58 -7.70 -3.80 -13.35
C PRO A 58 -8.02 -2.38 -13.84
N PHE A 59 -7.84 -2.13 -15.15
CA PHE A 59 -8.06 -0.81 -15.75
C PHE A 59 -7.22 0.34 -15.15
N TRP A 60 -6.08 0.04 -14.53
CA TRP A 60 -5.21 1.05 -13.91
C TRP A 60 -4.85 2.22 -14.85
N LEU A 61 -4.61 1.94 -16.14
CA LEU A 61 -4.16 2.96 -17.10
C LEU A 61 -5.30 3.94 -17.48
N PRO A 62 -6.48 3.48 -17.95
CA PRO A 62 -7.62 4.38 -18.17
C PRO A 62 -7.98 5.22 -16.95
N VAL A 63 -8.03 4.62 -15.76
CA VAL A 63 -8.35 5.32 -14.51
C VAL A 63 -7.29 6.38 -14.19
N ALA A 64 -6.01 6.03 -14.31
CA ALA A 64 -4.93 6.98 -14.09
C ALA A 64 -4.94 8.15 -15.09
N LEU A 65 -5.33 7.90 -16.35
CA LEU A 65 -5.48 8.93 -17.37
C LEU A 65 -6.67 9.85 -17.09
N LEU A 66 -7.82 9.29 -16.67
CA LEU A 66 -8.99 10.07 -16.28
C LEU A 66 -8.64 11.06 -15.17
N PHE A 67 -7.99 10.60 -14.10
CA PHE A 67 -7.54 11.48 -13.02
C PHE A 67 -6.49 12.50 -13.45
N MET A 68 -5.68 12.19 -14.46
CA MET A 68 -4.71 13.14 -15.00
C MET A 68 -5.40 14.27 -15.76
N VAL A 69 -6.40 13.95 -16.59
CA VAL A 69 -7.17 14.96 -17.35
C VAL A 69 -7.98 15.84 -16.38
N LEU A 70 -8.70 15.22 -15.44
CA LEU A 70 -9.47 15.94 -14.42
C LEU A 70 -8.58 16.77 -13.48
N GLY A 71 -7.36 16.30 -13.21
CA GLY A 71 -6.38 16.97 -12.36
C GLY A 71 -5.52 18.01 -13.08
N CYS A 72 -6.02 18.65 -14.14
CA CYS A 72 -5.29 19.64 -14.97
C CYS A 72 -3.93 19.12 -15.47
N PHE A 73 -3.94 18.07 -16.29
CA PHE A 73 -2.72 17.44 -16.83
C PHE A 73 -1.72 16.97 -15.77
N GLY A 74 -2.22 16.65 -14.58
CA GLY A 74 -1.43 16.14 -13.47
C GLY A 74 -0.81 17.19 -12.56
N ILE A 75 -1.22 18.47 -12.64
CA ILE A 75 -0.92 19.47 -11.60
C ILE A 75 -1.44 18.98 -10.24
N PHE A 76 -2.63 18.34 -10.23
CA PHE A 76 -3.21 17.71 -9.04
C PHE A 76 -3.05 16.20 -9.03
N ALA A 77 -2.13 15.64 -9.82
CA ALA A 77 -1.96 14.19 -9.84
C ALA A 77 -1.49 13.70 -8.46
N PRO A 78 -2.10 12.63 -7.92
CA PRO A 78 -1.57 12.00 -6.73
C PRO A 78 -0.12 11.53 -7.00
N SER A 79 0.75 11.81 -6.04
CA SER A 79 2.15 11.37 -6.10
C SER A 79 2.19 9.87 -5.84
N TYR A 80 2.30 9.08 -6.91
CA TYR A 80 2.50 7.63 -6.78
C TYR A 80 3.87 7.35 -6.19
N ASP A 81 3.91 6.42 -5.24
CA ASP A 81 5.14 6.00 -4.60
C ASP A 81 6.13 5.40 -5.62
N LYS A 82 7.24 6.10 -5.82
CA LYS A 82 8.26 5.76 -6.82
C LYS A 82 9.00 4.47 -6.51
N LYS A 83 9.08 4.10 -5.22
CA LYS A 83 9.85 2.93 -4.78
C LYS A 83 9.04 1.64 -4.86
N CYS A 84 7.70 1.72 -4.77
CA CYS A 84 6.80 0.57 -4.86
C CYS A 84 7.14 -0.55 -3.86
N PHE A 85 7.55 -0.17 -2.66
CA PHE A 85 7.85 -1.12 -1.58
C PHE A 85 6.57 -1.64 -0.92
N ALA A 86 6.49 -2.95 -0.74
CA ALA A 86 5.43 -3.61 0.01
C ALA A 86 6.05 -4.58 1.04
N PRO A 87 5.42 -4.72 2.22
CA PRO A 87 5.83 -5.74 3.15
C PRO A 87 5.25 -7.09 2.71
N ASP A 88 6.08 -8.13 2.74
CA ASP A 88 5.65 -9.52 2.82
C ASP A 88 5.73 -9.93 4.29
N LEU A 89 4.62 -9.71 5.00
CA LEU A 89 4.47 -9.98 6.42
C LEU A 89 3.38 -11.02 6.61
N CYS A 90 3.77 -12.23 6.99
CA CYS A 90 2.86 -13.33 7.28
C CYS A 90 3.32 -14.03 8.56
N PHE A 91 2.43 -14.18 9.52
CA PHE A 91 2.73 -14.82 10.79
C PHE A 91 1.49 -15.48 11.38
N GLU A 92 1.70 -16.47 12.24
CA GLU A 92 0.67 -17.17 12.97
C GLU A 92 0.78 -16.83 14.45
N VAL A 93 -0.34 -16.53 15.11
CA VAL A 93 -0.37 -16.19 16.54
C VAL A 93 -1.36 -17.09 17.24
N THR A 94 -0.93 -17.67 18.36
CA THR A 94 -1.82 -18.39 19.26
C THR A 94 -2.62 -17.39 20.09
N VAL A 95 -3.95 -17.50 20.11
CA VAL A 95 -4.88 -16.58 20.75
C VAL A 95 -5.68 -17.27 21.88
N PRO A 96 -5.05 -17.65 23.02
CA PRO A 96 -5.80 -18.20 24.14
C PRO A 96 -6.47 -17.06 24.93
N GLY A 97 -7.74 -16.79 24.66
CA GLY A 97 -8.48 -15.72 25.33
C GLY A 97 -8.15 -14.33 24.79
N LYS A 98 -7.12 -13.65 25.31
CA LYS A 98 -6.74 -12.31 24.84
C LYS A 98 -5.27 -12.26 24.48
N SER A 99 -5.00 -11.88 23.23
CA SER A 99 -3.63 -11.71 22.75
C SER A 99 -3.45 -10.33 22.15
N GLU A 100 -2.32 -9.73 22.47
CA GLU A 100 -1.91 -8.45 21.94
C GLU A 100 -0.67 -8.65 21.07
N VAL A 101 -0.71 -8.09 19.87
CA VAL A 101 0.40 -8.11 18.93
C VAL A 101 0.66 -6.68 18.48
N THR A 102 1.90 -6.24 18.62
CA THR A 102 2.38 -4.96 18.11
C THR A 102 3.43 -5.22 17.05
N LEU A 103 3.21 -4.69 15.85
CA LEU A 103 4.17 -4.67 14.76
C LEU A 103 4.76 -3.28 14.64
N THR A 104 6.08 -3.16 14.70
CA THR A 104 6.78 -1.89 14.50
C THR A 104 7.54 -1.94 13.18
N PHE A 105 7.08 -1.21 12.17
CA PHE A 105 7.68 -1.26 10.84
C PHE A 105 9.09 -0.67 10.81
N CYS A 106 10.03 -1.44 10.28
CA CYS A 106 11.39 -1.01 9.99
C CYS A 106 11.42 -0.15 8.70
N PRO A 107 12.50 0.63 8.49
CA PRO A 107 12.69 1.36 7.24
C PRO A 107 12.60 0.46 5.99
N PRO A 108 11.94 0.90 4.91
CA PRO A 108 11.72 0.08 3.71
C PRO A 108 13.02 -0.07 2.91
N VAL A 109 13.71 -1.18 3.13
CA VAL A 109 14.93 -1.57 2.40
C VAL A 109 14.73 -2.95 1.82
N GLU A 110 14.94 -3.09 0.51
CA GLU A 110 14.72 -4.35 -0.21
C GLU A 110 15.47 -5.53 0.43
N GLY A 111 14.76 -6.64 0.67
CA GLY A 111 15.29 -7.85 1.28
C GLY A 111 15.55 -7.78 2.78
N MET A 112 15.36 -6.61 3.41
CA MET A 112 15.51 -6.44 4.86
C MET A 112 14.20 -6.71 5.59
N ARG A 113 14.30 -6.92 6.90
CA ARG A 113 13.17 -7.14 7.80
C ARG A 113 12.09 -6.05 7.65
N ALA A 114 10.82 -6.44 7.56
CA ALA A 114 9.72 -5.51 7.37
C ALA A 114 9.22 -4.91 8.69
N ALA A 115 9.09 -5.71 9.74
CA ALA A 115 8.63 -5.26 11.04
C ALA A 115 9.26 -6.00 12.23
N GLU A 116 9.37 -5.33 13.36
CA GLU A 116 9.67 -5.95 14.64
C GLU A 116 8.38 -6.39 15.32
N PHE A 117 8.39 -7.61 15.88
CA PHE A 117 7.24 -8.24 16.52
C PHE A 117 7.35 -8.16 18.05
N ALA A 118 6.31 -7.64 18.69
CA ALA A 118 6.09 -7.75 20.12
C ALA A 118 4.73 -8.39 20.36
N SER A 119 4.70 -9.60 20.92
CA SER A 119 3.46 -10.33 21.21
C SER A 119 3.38 -10.78 22.66
N SER A 120 2.17 -10.74 23.21
CA SER A 120 1.85 -11.33 24.52
C SER A 120 1.65 -12.85 24.48
N SER A 121 1.71 -13.46 23.29
CA SER A 121 1.44 -14.89 23.10
C SER A 121 2.47 -15.50 22.13
N PRO A 122 2.64 -16.84 22.15
CA PRO A 122 3.49 -17.51 21.18
C PRO A 122 3.04 -17.19 19.75
N TYR A 123 4.02 -16.92 18.89
CA TYR A 123 3.80 -16.64 17.48
C TYR A 123 4.89 -17.30 16.64
N TYR A 124 4.58 -17.51 15.36
CA TYR A 124 5.48 -18.08 14.37
C TYR A 124 5.50 -17.18 13.13
N GLU A 125 6.68 -16.72 12.74
CA GLU A 125 6.87 -15.87 11.55
C GLU A 125 7.06 -16.77 10.31
N HIS A 126 6.26 -16.56 9.27
CA HIS A 126 6.42 -17.23 7.97
C HIS A 126 7.20 -16.36 6.98
N SER A 127 6.88 -15.06 6.93
CA SER A 127 7.59 -14.08 6.11
C SER A 127 7.64 -12.74 6.83
N ASP A 128 8.78 -12.06 6.71
CA ASP A 128 9.01 -10.73 7.27
C ASP A 128 10.09 -10.00 6.47
N VAL A 129 9.75 -9.64 5.24
CA VAL A 129 10.69 -8.96 4.34
C VAL A 129 10.03 -7.84 3.56
N TRP A 130 10.78 -6.76 3.38
CA TRP A 130 10.44 -5.73 2.41
C TRP A 130 10.80 -6.19 1.00
N TYR A 131 9.85 -6.08 0.08
CA TYR A 131 10.09 -6.36 -1.34
C TYR A 131 9.60 -5.23 -2.23
N THR A 132 10.17 -5.17 -3.44
CA THR A 132 9.69 -4.27 -4.49
C THR A 132 8.64 -4.98 -5.34
N ASP A 133 7.44 -4.42 -5.42
CA ASP A 133 6.44 -4.91 -6.37
C ASP A 133 6.86 -4.56 -7.81
N ALA A 134 7.35 -5.56 -8.54
CA ALA A 134 7.85 -5.40 -9.91
C ALA A 134 6.75 -4.93 -10.88
N GLN A 135 5.51 -5.39 -10.69
CA GLN A 135 4.39 -5.03 -11.53
C GLN A 135 3.99 -3.57 -11.32
N ALA A 136 3.84 -3.14 -10.07
CA ALA A 136 3.57 -1.77 -9.71
C ALA A 136 4.69 -0.84 -10.19
N LYS A 137 5.96 -1.22 -10.00
CA LYS A 137 7.13 -0.45 -10.45
C LYS A 137 7.17 -0.29 -11.98
N ARG A 138 6.88 -1.36 -12.73
CA ARG A 138 6.78 -1.30 -14.19
C ARG A 138 5.65 -0.37 -14.64
N ARG A 139 4.45 -0.52 -14.06
CA ARG A 139 3.29 0.32 -14.38
C ARG A 139 3.51 1.78 -14.00
N ALA A 140 4.17 2.06 -12.89
CA ALA A 140 4.57 3.40 -12.47
C ALA A 140 5.54 4.06 -13.46
N LYS A 141 6.46 3.28 -14.03
CA LYS A 141 7.37 3.77 -15.08
C LYS A 141 6.61 4.10 -16.37
N ILE A 142 5.70 3.22 -16.80
CA ILE A 142 4.85 3.46 -17.98
C ILE A 142 4.02 4.74 -17.78
N LEU A 143 3.37 4.90 -16.63
CA LEU A 143 2.54 6.08 -16.36
C LEU A 143 3.35 7.38 -16.40
N ARG A 144 4.59 7.37 -15.92
CA ARG A 144 5.49 8.52 -16.01
C ARG A 144 5.80 8.90 -17.46
N ILE A 145 6.07 7.91 -18.31
CA ILE A 145 6.34 8.13 -19.74
C ILE A 145 5.09 8.69 -20.43
N VAL A 146 3.93 8.07 -20.20
CA VAL A 146 2.66 8.52 -20.78
C VAL A 146 2.33 9.95 -20.37
N ARG A 147 2.53 10.30 -19.09
CA ARG A 147 2.38 11.68 -18.60
C ARG A 147 3.27 12.67 -19.35
N ALA A 148 4.55 12.35 -19.51
CA ALA A 148 5.49 13.22 -20.21
C ALA A 148 5.07 13.46 -21.67
N VAL A 149 4.67 12.40 -22.39
CA VAL A 149 4.19 12.49 -23.78
C VAL A 149 2.93 13.35 -23.87
N MET A 150 1.98 13.16 -22.96
CA MET A 150 0.73 13.93 -22.92
C MET A 150 0.94 15.42 -22.66
N VAL A 151 1.89 15.78 -21.78
CA VAL A 151 2.25 17.18 -21.53
C VAL A 151 2.87 17.82 -22.77
N VAL A 152 3.80 17.13 -23.44
CA VAL A 152 4.42 17.64 -24.68
C VAL A 152 3.35 17.82 -25.77
N ALA A 153 2.45 16.85 -25.94
CA ALA A 153 1.35 16.94 -26.89
C ALA A 153 0.42 18.13 -26.58
N ALA A 154 0.10 18.38 -25.30
CA ALA A 154 -0.71 19.52 -24.89
C ALA A 154 -0.03 20.88 -25.21
N LEU A 155 1.29 20.99 -25.00
CA LEU A 155 2.05 22.20 -25.34
C LEU A 155 2.08 22.46 -26.85
N VAL A 156 2.28 21.41 -27.66
CA VAL A 156 2.25 21.52 -29.13
C VAL A 156 0.87 21.96 -29.62
N ALA A 157 -0.20 21.35 -29.08
CA ALA A 157 -1.57 21.73 -29.42
C ALA A 157 -1.86 23.19 -29.04
N ALA A 158 -1.45 23.63 -27.85
CA ALA A 158 -1.62 25.01 -27.41
C ALA A 158 -0.88 26.00 -28.32
N GLY A 159 0.36 25.68 -28.73
CA GLY A 159 1.14 26.51 -29.66
C GLY A 159 0.50 26.65 -31.04
N LEU A 160 -0.04 25.55 -31.59
CA LEU A 160 -0.77 25.57 -32.87
C LEU A 160 -2.03 26.42 -32.79
N ILE A 161 -2.81 26.29 -31.70
CA ILE A 161 -4.02 27.10 -31.48
C ILE A 161 -3.65 28.59 -31.38
N ALA A 162 -2.60 28.93 -30.63
CA ALA A 162 -2.14 30.32 -30.52
C ALA A 162 -1.69 30.89 -31.88
N ALA A 163 -0.96 30.12 -32.68
CA ALA A 163 -0.53 30.54 -34.02
C ALA A 163 -1.70 30.75 -35.00
N LEU A 164 -2.78 29.98 -34.85
CA LEU A 164 -4.01 30.16 -35.63
C LEU A 164 -4.81 31.38 -35.19
N LEU A 165 -4.81 31.72 -33.89
CA LEU A 165 -5.53 32.88 -33.35
C LEU A 165 -4.80 34.22 -33.57
N LEU A 166 -3.49 34.19 -33.76
CA LEU A 166 -2.65 35.37 -34.03
C LEU A 166 -2.53 35.70 -35.53
N ARG A 167 -3.14 34.89 -36.39
CA ARG A 167 -3.31 35.15 -37.83
C ARG A 167 -4.65 35.82 -38.09
#